data_AF-A0A7V3DJU9-F1
#
_entry.id   AF-A0A7V3DJU9-F1
#
_cell.length_a   1.000
_cell.length_b   1.000
_cell.length_c   1.000
_cell.angle_alpha   90.00
_cell.angle_beta   90.00
_cell.angle_gamma   90.00
#
_symmetry.space_group_name_H-M   'P 1'
#
loop_
_entity.id
_entity.type
_entity.pdbx_description
1 polymer ?
#
loop_
_entity_poly.entity_id
_entity_poly.type
_entity_poly.pdbx_seq_one_letter_code
_entity_poly.pdbx_strand_id
1 'polypeptide(L)'
;MDKFRTVSAYHNYLVDGKLQAELSAKGAGGFFFQAHRLHPGERIPLISGRFFDHRGQLLLEVHRNLLTGNPHGFSLLEMREGWAIMSTALEALVSAQVLEFQKGLLSIIRGTLFDACGCKVIFGDDLGLHQACKPQNQRVALSAPELEAAFAWR
;
A
#
# COMPACT_ATOMS: atom_id res chain seq x y z
N MET A 1 -16.79 12.05 -15.12
CA MET A 1 -15.56 12.79 -15.46
C MET A 1 -14.39 11.93 -15.03
N ASP A 2 -13.64 11.37 -15.98
CA ASP A 2 -12.40 10.68 -15.68
C ASP A 2 -11.42 11.70 -15.09
N LYS A 3 -11.14 11.55 -13.78
CA LYS A 3 -10.05 12.25 -13.11
C LYS A 3 -8.77 11.77 -13.80
N PHE A 4 -8.16 12.61 -14.61
CA PHE A 4 -6.79 12.40 -15.06
C PHE A 4 -5.95 12.13 -13.80
N ARG A 5 -5.47 10.89 -13.66
CA ARG A 5 -4.57 10.50 -12.58
C ARG A 5 -3.24 11.17 -12.89
N THR A 6 -2.99 12.29 -12.24
CA THR A 6 -1.77 13.07 -12.41
C THR A 6 -0.59 12.23 -11.93
N VAL A 7 0.39 12.03 -12.80
CA VAL A 7 1.71 11.53 -12.42
C VAL A 7 2.62 12.72 -12.10
N SER A 8 3.42 12.59 -11.06
CA SER A 8 4.43 13.56 -10.64
C SER A 8 5.74 13.31 -11.38
N ALA A 9 6.50 14.36 -11.70
CA ALA A 9 7.87 14.20 -12.18
C ALA A 9 8.84 13.76 -11.06
N TYR A 10 8.39 13.76 -9.80
CA TYR A 10 9.23 13.49 -8.64
C TYR A 10 8.95 12.12 -8.01
N HIS A 11 7.78 11.92 -7.43
CA HIS A 11 7.41 10.70 -6.71
C HIS A 11 6.03 10.23 -7.12
N ASN A 12 5.92 8.96 -7.51
CA ASN A 12 4.66 8.32 -7.87
C ASN A 12 4.42 7.06 -7.04
N TYR A 13 3.18 6.61 -7.02
CA TYR A 13 2.74 5.35 -6.43
C TYR A 13 2.32 4.41 -7.56
N LEU A 14 2.78 3.16 -7.53
CA LEU A 14 2.25 2.08 -8.36
C LEU A 14 1.27 1.27 -7.51
N VAL A 15 -0.02 1.33 -7.86
CA VAL A 15 -1.09 0.57 -7.20
C VAL A 15 -2.00 -0.03 -8.25
N ASP A 16 -2.24 -1.34 -8.16
CA ASP A 16 -3.00 -2.13 -9.14
C ASP A 16 -2.53 -1.88 -10.60
N GLY A 17 -1.20 -1.83 -10.81
CA GLY A 17 -0.59 -1.58 -12.11
C GLY A 17 -0.74 -0.14 -12.65
N LYS A 18 -1.27 0.80 -11.86
CA LYS A 18 -1.50 2.20 -12.28
C LYS A 18 -0.63 3.18 -11.50
N LEU A 19 0.08 4.04 -12.23
CA LEU A 19 0.89 5.12 -11.66
C LEU A 19 0.05 6.34 -11.28
N GLN A 20 0.29 6.89 -10.09
CA GLN A 20 -0.46 8.01 -9.52
C GLN A 20 0.43 8.87 -8.60
N ALA A 21 0.35 10.19 -8.65
CA ALA A 21 1.10 11.07 -7.74
C ALA A 21 0.55 11.05 -6.30
N GLU A 22 -0.73 10.73 -6.16
CA GLU A 22 -1.45 10.52 -4.91
C GLU A 22 -2.47 9.42 -5.13
N LEU A 23 -2.83 8.69 -4.06
CA LEU A 23 -3.94 7.75 -4.08
C LEU A 23 -4.93 8.17 -3.01
N SER A 24 -6.21 8.20 -3.36
CA SER A 24 -7.30 8.28 -2.38
C SER A 24 -8.32 7.20 -2.72
N ALA A 25 -8.49 6.27 -1.80
CA ALA A 25 -9.53 5.25 -1.83
C ALA A 25 -10.47 5.47 -0.65
N LYS A 26 -11.77 5.29 -0.88
CA LYS A 26 -12.82 5.34 0.13
C LYS A 26 -13.70 4.11 -0.04
N GLY A 27 -14.24 3.62 1.06
CA GLY A 27 -15.05 2.40 1.11
C GLY A 27 -16.16 2.52 2.15
N ALA A 28 -16.84 1.40 2.40
CA ALA A 28 -17.93 1.36 3.37
C ALA A 28 -17.44 1.55 4.81
N GLY A 29 -18.35 1.94 5.70
CA GLY A 29 -18.14 2.04 7.16
C GLY A 29 -16.95 2.91 7.59
N GLY A 30 -16.64 3.95 6.80
CA GLY A 30 -15.57 4.88 7.11
C GLY A 30 -14.17 4.39 6.75
N PHE A 31 -14.04 3.36 5.91
CA PHE A 31 -12.77 3.05 5.26
C PHE A 31 -12.30 4.24 4.42
N PHE A 32 -11.04 4.61 4.64
CA PHE A 32 -10.31 5.43 3.70
C PHE A 32 -8.84 5.03 3.71
N PHE A 33 -8.20 5.21 2.57
CA PHE A 33 -6.77 5.10 2.39
C PHE A 33 -6.29 6.26 1.54
N GLN A 34 -5.26 6.95 1.99
CA GLN A 34 -4.64 8.05 1.27
C GLN A 34 -3.13 7.85 1.25
N ALA A 35 -2.56 7.70 0.05
CA ALA A 35 -1.13 7.87 -0.16
C ALA A 35 -0.90 9.31 -0.60
N HIS A 36 -0.22 10.10 0.25
CA HIS A 36 -0.06 11.53 0.05
C HIS A 36 0.97 11.81 -1.04
N ARG A 37 0.73 12.86 -1.82
CA ARG A 37 1.75 13.39 -2.72
C ARG A 37 2.98 13.83 -1.90
N LEU A 38 4.16 13.44 -2.37
CA LEU A 38 5.43 13.88 -1.79
C LEU A 38 6.02 15.06 -2.56
N HIS A 39 6.64 15.97 -1.82
CA HIS A 39 7.37 17.12 -2.31
C HIS A 39 8.86 16.80 -2.53
N PRO A 40 9.58 17.58 -3.37
CA PRO A 40 11.02 17.40 -3.55
C PRO A 40 11.78 17.38 -2.21
N GLY A 41 12.56 16.33 -1.99
CA GLY A 41 13.32 16.09 -0.76
C GLY A 41 12.64 15.09 0.20
N GLU A 42 11.32 14.89 0.07
CA GLU A 42 10.60 13.85 0.81
C GLU A 42 10.76 12.51 0.11
N ARG A 43 11.42 11.57 0.77
CA ARG A 43 11.64 10.21 0.22
C ARG A 43 10.70 9.18 0.82
N ILE A 44 10.29 9.36 2.08
CA ILE A 44 9.47 8.36 2.78
C ILE A 44 8.01 8.53 2.39
N PRO A 45 7.36 7.48 1.85
CA PRO A 45 5.96 7.56 1.44
C PRO A 45 5.08 7.83 2.64
N LEU A 46 4.10 8.72 2.51
CA LEU A 46 3.19 9.06 3.59
C LEU A 46 1.82 8.44 3.33
N ILE A 47 1.29 7.74 4.32
CA ILE A 47 -0.08 7.23 4.27
C ILE A 47 -0.94 7.75 5.42
N SER A 48 -2.23 7.90 5.15
CA SER A 48 -3.27 7.99 6.16
C SER A 48 -4.38 6.99 5.83
N GLY A 49 -5.03 6.41 6.83
CA GLY A 49 -6.13 5.50 6.56
C GLY A 49 -6.71 4.83 7.80
N ARG A 50 -7.81 4.14 7.58
CA ARG A 50 -8.41 3.20 8.55
C ARG A 50 -8.38 1.82 7.93
N PHE A 51 -7.75 0.89 8.63
CA PHE A 51 -7.44 -0.44 8.13
C PHE A 51 -8.33 -1.45 8.83
N PHE A 52 -8.95 -2.34 8.05
CA PHE A 52 -9.84 -3.38 8.57
C PHE A 52 -9.35 -4.76 8.14
N ASP A 53 -9.81 -5.78 8.85
CA ASP A 53 -9.61 -7.18 8.47
C ASP A 53 -10.71 -7.69 7.52
N HIS A 54 -10.59 -8.94 7.09
CA HIS A 54 -11.57 -9.62 6.25
C HIS A 54 -12.96 -9.80 6.89
N ARG A 55 -13.12 -9.50 8.18
CA ARG A 55 -14.39 -9.54 8.91
C ARG A 55 -14.98 -8.14 9.10
N GLY A 56 -14.31 -7.10 8.60
CA GLY A 56 -14.70 -5.71 8.79
C GLY A 56 -14.38 -5.14 10.17
N GLN A 57 -13.51 -5.78 10.95
CA GLN A 57 -13.07 -5.25 12.24
C GLN A 57 -11.93 -4.24 12.02
N LEU A 58 -12.01 -3.10 12.72
CA LEU A 58 -10.98 -2.06 12.64
C LEU A 58 -9.69 -2.57 13.29
N LEU A 59 -8.62 -2.68 12.51
CA LEU A 59 -7.29 -3.08 12.95
C LEU A 59 -6.50 -1.89 13.51
N LEU A 60 -6.45 -0.79 12.76
CA LEU A 60 -5.76 0.44 13.15
C LEU A 60 -6.19 1.66 12.33
N GLU A 61 -5.78 2.83 12.81
CA GLU A 61 -5.89 4.12 12.16
C GLU A 61 -4.50 4.76 12.06
N VAL A 62 -4.19 5.29 10.87
CA VAL A 62 -2.93 5.95 10.56
C VAL A 62 -3.20 7.35 10.08
N HIS A 63 -2.42 8.32 10.56
CA HIS A 63 -2.39 9.68 10.05
C HIS A 63 -0.96 10.08 9.71
N ARG A 64 -0.63 10.20 8.42
CA ARG A 64 0.71 10.56 7.93
C ARG A 64 1.82 9.71 8.57
N ASN A 65 1.69 8.38 8.48
CA ASN A 65 2.56 7.37 9.11
C ASN A 65 2.59 7.39 10.66
N LEU A 66 1.75 8.17 11.32
CA LEU A 66 1.56 8.08 12.76
C LEU A 66 0.40 7.12 13.07
N LEU A 67 0.62 6.12 13.92
CA LEU A 67 -0.46 5.27 14.41
C LEU A 67 -1.29 6.06 15.44
N THR A 68 -2.53 6.43 15.08
CA THR A 68 -3.40 7.26 15.93
C THR A 68 -4.46 6.44 16.67
N GLY A 69 -4.82 5.26 16.15
CA GLY A 69 -5.68 4.29 16.81
C GLY A 69 -5.14 2.89 16.54
N ASN A 70 -4.85 2.11 17.58
CA ASN A 70 -4.15 0.84 17.42
C ASN A 70 -4.58 -0.20 18.47
N PRO A 71 -5.86 -0.64 18.45
CA PRO A 71 -6.39 -1.55 19.47
C PRO A 71 -5.72 -2.94 19.45
N HIS A 72 -5.09 -3.32 18.34
CA HIS A 72 -4.49 -4.65 18.15
C HIS A 72 -2.96 -4.68 18.23
N GLY A 73 -2.31 -3.56 18.59
CA GLY A 73 -0.87 -3.53 18.87
C GLY A 73 0.03 -3.65 17.64
N PHE A 74 -0.40 -3.18 16.47
CA PHE A 74 0.44 -3.07 15.29
C PHE A 74 1.61 -2.11 15.51
N SER A 75 2.70 -2.30 14.76
CA SER A 75 3.86 -1.42 14.79
C SER A 75 4.18 -0.91 13.39
N LEU A 76 4.52 0.37 13.25
CA LEU A 76 5.05 0.91 12.01
C LEU A 76 6.58 0.81 12.07
N LEU A 77 7.14 -0.08 11.26
CA LEU A 77 8.57 -0.28 11.12
C LEU A 77 9.08 0.57 9.96
N GLU A 78 9.85 1.60 10.27
CA GLU A 78 10.56 2.38 9.27
C GLU A 78 11.74 1.58 8.69
N MET A 79 11.91 1.68 7.38
CA MET A 79 13.00 1.09 6.63
C MET A 79 13.73 2.20 5.87
N ARG A 80 14.96 1.93 5.42
CA ARG A 80 15.78 2.92 4.70
C ARG A 80 15.03 3.60 3.54
N GLU A 81 14.24 2.83 2.79
CA GLU A 81 13.48 3.32 1.63
C GLU A 81 12.00 2.94 1.75
N GLY A 82 11.38 3.19 2.91
CA GLY A 82 9.95 2.96 3.09
C GLY A 82 9.55 2.55 4.49
N TRP A 83 8.46 1.79 4.62
CA TRP A 83 7.95 1.32 5.89
C TRP A 83 7.08 0.08 5.73
N ALA A 84 6.86 -0.64 6.82
CA ALA A 84 5.92 -1.74 6.90
C ALA A 84 5.08 -1.61 8.19
N ILE A 85 3.78 -1.88 8.09
CA ILE A 85 2.91 -2.01 9.27
C ILE A 85 2.84 -3.49 9.61
N MET A 86 3.34 -3.85 10.79
CA MET A 86 3.56 -5.22 11.24
C MET A 86 2.61 -5.56 12.38
N SER A 87 2.05 -6.77 12.36
CA SER A 87 1.33 -7.34 13.51
C SER A 87 2.30 -7.72 14.64
N THR A 88 1.76 -8.00 15.82
CA THR A 88 2.54 -8.56 16.94
C THR A 88 3.14 -9.94 16.65
N ALA A 89 2.59 -10.65 15.66
CA ALA A 89 3.11 -11.91 15.15
C ALA A 89 4.16 -11.73 14.03
N LEU A 90 4.59 -10.49 13.75
CA LEU A 90 5.55 -10.15 12.69
C LEU A 90 5.05 -10.43 11.27
N GLU A 91 3.75 -10.36 11.05
CA GLU A 91 3.14 -10.43 9.72
C GLU A 91 2.89 -9.01 9.20
N ALA A 92 3.25 -8.74 7.95
CA ALA A 92 3.08 -7.42 7.34
C ALA A 92 1.65 -7.22 6.84
N LEU A 93 0.91 -6.26 7.42
CA LEU A 93 -0.41 -5.87 6.95
C LEU A 93 -0.32 -5.16 5.60
N VAL A 94 0.57 -4.18 5.53
CA VAL A 94 0.82 -3.36 4.35
C VAL A 94 2.23 -2.80 4.43
N SER A 95 2.91 -2.66 3.30
CA SER A 95 4.20 -2.01 3.22
C SER A 95 4.28 -1.06 2.04
N ALA A 96 5.15 -0.06 2.15
CA ALA A 96 5.57 0.76 1.04
C ALA A 96 7.09 0.67 0.89
N GLN A 97 7.54 0.46 -0.34
CA GLN A 97 8.96 0.47 -0.69
C GLN A 97 9.19 1.47 -1.82
N VAL A 98 10.18 2.33 -1.63
CA VAL A 98 10.59 3.31 -2.62
C VAL A 98 11.70 2.72 -3.48
N LEU A 99 11.52 2.85 -4.78
CA LEU A 99 12.53 2.52 -5.78
C LEU A 99 12.95 3.81 -6.48
N GLU A 100 14.26 3.97 -6.63
CA GLU A 100 14.80 4.98 -7.53
C GLU A 100 14.69 4.51 -8.98
N PHE A 101 14.23 5.40 -9.85
CA PHE A 101 14.18 5.21 -11.29
C PHE A 101 14.89 6.39 -11.97
N GLN A 102 15.26 6.23 -13.25
CA GLN A 102 16.14 7.18 -13.96
C GLN A 102 15.74 8.67 -13.88
N LYS A 103 14.46 8.98 -13.63
CA LYS A 103 13.94 10.35 -13.54
C LYS A 103 12.96 10.58 -12.38
N GLY A 104 13.02 9.78 -11.31
CA GLY A 104 12.13 9.96 -10.17
C GLY A 104 12.10 8.79 -9.21
N LEU A 105 11.17 8.87 -8.26
CA LEU A 105 10.92 7.88 -7.22
C LEU A 105 9.59 7.18 -7.48
N LEU A 106 9.57 5.88 -7.20
CA LEU A 106 8.38 5.05 -7.28
C LEU A 106 8.15 4.33 -5.95
N SER A 107 7.05 4.65 -5.28
CA SER A 107 6.53 3.85 -4.19
C SER A 107 5.72 2.68 -4.71
N ILE A 108 6.14 1.47 -4.36
CA ILE A 108 5.33 0.27 -4.48
C ILE A 108 4.65 0.03 -3.14
N ILE A 109 3.32 0.07 -3.13
CA ILE A 109 2.52 -0.32 -1.97
C ILE A 109 2.12 -1.78 -2.14
N ARG A 110 2.41 -2.62 -1.15
CA ARG A 110 2.05 -4.05 -1.13
C ARG A 110 1.16 -4.34 0.06
N GLY A 111 0.21 -5.25 -0.11
CA GLY A 111 -0.75 -5.65 0.92
C GLY A 111 -2.18 -5.69 0.40
N THR A 112 -3.01 -6.49 1.06
CA THR A 112 -4.45 -6.54 0.79
C THR A 112 -5.17 -5.76 1.88
N LEU A 113 -5.89 -4.71 1.49
CA LEU A 113 -6.67 -3.90 2.42
C LEU A 113 -8.16 -4.21 2.30
N PHE A 114 -8.85 -4.25 3.44
CA PHE A 114 -10.28 -4.49 3.54
C PHE A 114 -10.99 -3.24 4.09
N ASP A 115 -12.26 -3.07 3.72
CA ASP A 115 -13.15 -2.09 4.33
C ASP A 115 -13.90 -2.66 5.55
N ALA A 116 -14.74 -1.83 6.17
CA ALA A 116 -15.55 -2.20 7.33
C ALA A 116 -16.62 -3.27 7.05
N CYS A 117 -16.84 -3.64 5.79
CA CYS A 117 -17.71 -4.75 5.40
C CYS A 117 -16.91 -6.04 5.13
N GLY A 118 -15.58 -6.01 5.25
CA GLY A 118 -14.70 -7.13 4.89
C GLY A 118 -14.45 -7.26 3.38
N CYS A 119 -14.81 -6.25 2.59
CA CYS A 119 -14.58 -6.25 1.14
C CYS A 119 -13.16 -5.77 0.83
N LYS A 120 -12.46 -6.43 -0.10
CA LYS A 120 -11.13 -6.01 -0.55
C LYS A 120 -11.21 -4.69 -1.32
N VAL A 121 -10.35 -3.73 -0.99
CA VAL A 121 -10.30 -2.40 -1.62
C VAL A 121 -8.99 -2.12 -2.36
N ILE A 122 -7.86 -2.63 -1.87
CA ILE A 122 -6.55 -2.52 -2.53
C ILE A 122 -5.96 -3.92 -2.69
N PHE A 123 -5.42 -4.19 -3.88
CA PHE A 123 -4.87 -5.49 -4.28
C PHE A 123 -3.36 -5.37 -4.53
N GLY A 124 -2.56 -5.26 -3.47
CA GLY A 124 -1.12 -5.46 -3.62
C GLY A 124 -0.82 -6.95 -3.77
N ASP A 125 0.08 -7.33 -4.69
CA ASP A 125 0.59 -8.70 -4.84
C ASP A 125 0.80 -9.31 -3.44
N ASP A 126 0.11 -10.43 -3.23
CA ASP A 126 -0.25 -10.96 -1.91
C ASP A 126 0.98 -11.06 -0.99
N LEU A 127 0.99 -10.30 0.11
CA LEU A 127 2.03 -10.40 1.15
C LEU A 127 1.84 -11.65 2.03
N GLY A 128 0.84 -12.51 1.73
CA GLY A 128 0.66 -13.77 2.43
C GLY A 128 0.02 -13.62 3.82
N LEU A 129 -0.95 -12.70 3.98
CA LEU A 129 -1.74 -12.58 5.23
C LEU A 129 -2.79 -13.69 5.39
N HIS A 130 -2.84 -14.65 4.48
CA HIS A 130 -3.73 -15.79 4.56
C HIS A 130 -3.05 -17.01 5.22
N GLN A 131 -2.46 -16.89 6.42
CA GLN A 131 -1.97 -18.09 7.16
C GLN A 131 -2.23 -18.12 8.68
N ALA A 132 -3.31 -17.51 9.17
CA ALA A 132 -3.89 -17.94 10.46
C ALA A 132 -4.86 -19.13 10.34
N CYS A 133 -5.11 -19.68 9.14
CA CYS A 133 -5.86 -20.93 8.99
C CYS A 133 -5.46 -21.73 7.73
N LYS A 134 -4.50 -22.65 7.94
CA LYS A 134 -4.14 -23.84 7.14
C LYS A 134 -3.27 -23.68 5.86
N PRO A 135 -2.50 -24.73 5.50
CA PRO A 135 -1.36 -24.63 4.60
C PRO A 135 -1.71 -25.03 3.17
N GLN A 136 -1.14 -24.35 2.17
CA GLN A 136 -0.31 -24.92 1.09
C GLN A 136 -0.11 -23.93 -0.07
N ASN A 137 1.16 -23.82 -0.49
CA ASN A 137 1.70 -23.54 -1.81
C ASN A 137 0.91 -22.61 -2.76
N GLN A 138 1.47 -21.43 -3.02
CA GLN A 138 1.91 -21.03 -4.37
C GLN A 138 2.77 -19.76 -4.31
N ARG A 139 3.99 -19.84 -4.85
CA ARG A 139 4.84 -18.68 -5.14
C ARG A 139 4.40 -18.12 -6.49
N VAL A 140 4.10 -16.83 -6.56
CA VAL A 140 4.15 -16.07 -7.82
C VAL A 140 5.13 -14.93 -7.62
N ALA A 141 6.29 -15.03 -8.28
CA ALA A 141 7.24 -13.95 -8.41
C ALA A 141 7.02 -13.34 -9.79
N LEU A 142 6.60 -12.07 -9.85
CA LEU A 142 6.60 -11.33 -11.12
C LEU A 142 8.05 -11.14 -11.56
N SER A 143 8.31 -11.44 -12.83
CA SER A 143 9.64 -11.39 -13.43
C SER A 143 9.88 -10.01 -14.04
N ALA A 144 11.14 -9.55 -14.06
CA ALA A 144 11.54 -8.24 -14.60
C ALA A 144 10.96 -7.86 -15.99
N PRO A 145 10.70 -8.79 -16.93
CA PRO A 145 10.08 -8.45 -18.23
C PRO A 145 8.65 -7.91 -18.14
N GLU A 146 7.89 -8.27 -17.10
CA GLU A 146 6.48 -7.86 -16.95
C GLU A 146 6.37 -6.37 -16.53
N LEU A 147 7.40 -5.86 -15.85
CA LEU A 147 7.54 -4.44 -15.53
C LEU A 147 7.87 -3.60 -16.78
N GLU A 148 8.67 -4.12 -17.72
CA GLU A 148 9.02 -3.39 -18.94
C GLU A 148 7.84 -3.28 -19.92
N ALA A 149 6.98 -4.30 -19.99
CA ALA A 149 5.80 -4.30 -20.85
C ALA A 149 4.75 -3.24 -20.45
N ALA A 150 4.63 -2.91 -19.16
CA ALA A 150 3.72 -1.87 -18.67
C ALA A 150 4.10 -0.46 -19.13
N PHE A 151 5.35 -0.25 -19.57
CA PHE A 151 5.89 1.05 -20.03
C PHE A 151 6.11 1.13 -21.55
N ALA A 152 5.73 0.11 -22.31
CA ALA A 152 5.82 0.12 -23.77
C ALA A 152 4.56 0.75 -24.39
N TRP A 153 4.42 2.07 -24.28
CA TRP A 153 3.51 2.86 -25.13
C TRP A 153 4.35 3.87 -25.92
N ARG A 154 4.42 3.65 -27.24
CA ARG A 154 4.82 4.65 -28.24
C ARG A 154 3.60 5.39 -28.72
#